data_AF-A0A3N5NHL4-F1
#
_entry.id   AF-A0A3N5NHL4-F1
#
_cell.length_a   1.000
_cell.length_b   1.000
_cell.length_c   1.000
_cell.angle_alpha   90.00
_cell.angle_beta   90.00
_cell.angle_gamma   90.00
#
_symmetry.space_group_name_H-M   'P 1'
#
loop_
_entity.id
_entity.type
_entity.pdbx_description
1 polymer ?
#
loop_
_entity_poly.entity_id
_entity_poly.type
_entity_poly.pdbx_seq_one_letter_code
_entity_poly.pdbx_strand_id
1 'polypeptide(L)' 'MIDYTVLPTVNATLNAIAGIFLLVGYVMIKQRQISAHRNAMLGAFASSALFLVSYLIYHAQAGSRPFTGQGAIRYV' A
#
# COMPACT_ATOMS: atom_id res chain seq x y z
N MET A 1 -0.34 -2.73 -23.89
CA MET A 1 0.40 -1.82 -23.00
C MET A 1 -0.44 -1.69 -21.73
N ILE A 2 0.05 -2.14 -20.58
CA ILE A 2 -0.69 -1.97 -19.32
C ILE A 2 -0.65 -0.49 -18.96
N ASP A 3 -1.81 0.12 -18.78
CA ASP A 3 -1.94 1.52 -18.40
C ASP A 3 -1.41 1.69 -16.96
N TYR A 4 -0.30 2.38 -16.79
CA TYR A 4 0.34 2.59 -15.49
C TYR A 4 -0.33 3.72 -14.68
N THR A 5 -1.24 4.48 -15.29
CA THR A 5 -1.98 5.57 -14.62
C THR A 5 -3.05 5.06 -13.65
N VAL A 6 -3.48 3.80 -13.78
CA VAL A 6 -4.40 3.14 -12.84
C VAL A 6 -3.70 2.52 -11.63
N LEU A 7 -2.37 2.35 -11.66
CA LEU A 7 -1.60 1.76 -10.55
C LEU A 7 -1.68 2.57 -9.25
N PRO A 8 -1.68 3.92 -9.24
CA PRO A 8 -1.94 4.71 -8.04
C PRO A 8 -3.28 4.39 -7.38
N THR A 9 -4.34 4.23 -8.16
CA THR A 9 -5.67 3.86 -7.66
C THR A 9 -5.67 2.45 -7.08
N VAL A 10 -5.02 1.50 -7.75
CA VAL A 10 -4.82 0.13 -7.24
C VAL A 10 -4.02 0.12 -5.94
N ASN A 11 -2.97 0.94 -5.87
CA ASN A 11 -2.15 1.08 -4.67
C ASN A 11 -2.93 1.65 -3.49
N ALA A 12 -3.78 2.65 -3.73
CA ALA A 12 -4.66 3.22 -2.72
C ALA A 12 -5.71 2.20 -2.24
N THR A 13 -6.33 1.45 -3.15
CA THR A 13 -7.33 0.43 -2.78
C THR A 13 -6.72 -0.73 -2.00
N LEU A 14 -5.52 -1.20 -2.38
CA LEU A 14 -4.82 -2.26 -1.66
C LEU A 14 -4.47 -1.85 -0.22
N ASN A 15 -4.03 -0.61 0.00
CA ASN A 15 -3.80 -0.10 1.35
C ASN A 15 -5.09 0.05 2.16
N ALA A 16 -6.17 0.53 1.53
CA ALA A 16 -7.47 0.62 2.20
C ALA A 16 -7.96 -0.78 2.65
N ILE A 17 -7.81 -1.79 1.78
CA ILE A 17 -8.13 -3.19 2.09
C ILE A 17 -7.26 -3.70 3.24
N ALA A 18 -5.95 -3.44 3.23
CA ALA A 18 -5.06 -3.80 4.33
C ALA A 18 -5.49 -3.14 5.65
N GLY A 19 -5.88 -1.87 5.62
CA GLY A 19 -6.43 -1.15 6.78
C GLY A 19 -7.71 -1.79 7.33
N ILE A 20 -8.63 -2.21 6.45
CA ILE A 20 -9.86 -2.93 6.84
C ILE A 20 -9.50 -4.26 7.52
N PHE A 21 -8.56 -5.04 6.95
CA PHE A 21 -8.12 -6.29 7.59
C PHE A 21 -7.54 -6.08 8.99
N LEU A 22 -6.78 -4.99 9.19
CA LEU A 22 -6.25 -4.64 10.51
C LEU A 22 -7.36 -4.25 11.50
N LEU A 23 -8.35 -3.47 11.07
CA LEU A 23 -9.51 -3.10 11.90
C LEU A 23 -10.33 -4.34 12.29
N VAL A 24 -10.63 -5.22 11.32
CA VAL A 24 -11.32 -6.48 11.57
C VAL A 24 -10.50 -7.37 12.51
N GLY A 25 -9.19 -7.48 12.26
CA GLY A 25 -8.26 -8.23 13.11
C GLY A 25 -8.23 -7.71 14.55
N TYR A 26 -8.30 -6.39 14.75
CA TYR A 26 -8.37 -5.76 16.07
C TYR A 26 -9.67 -6.09 16.81
N VAL A 27 -10.82 -6.05 16.11
CA VAL A 27 -12.10 -6.45 16.71
C VAL A 27 -12.08 -7.93 17.09
N MET A 28 -11.52 -8.79 16.25
CA MET A 28 -11.43 -10.24 16.50
C MET A 28 -10.56 -10.61 17.70
N ILE A 29 -9.40 -9.96 17.86
CA ILE A 29 -8.54 -10.23 19.03
C ILE A 29 -9.19 -9.75 20.32
N LYS A 30 -9.93 -8.63 20.28
CA LYS A 30 -10.72 -8.14 21.43
C LYS A 30 -11.80 -9.14 21.85
N GLN A 31 -12.37 -9.87 20.89
CA GLN A 31 -13.33 -10.96 21.12
C GLN A 31 -12.65 -12.31 21.48
N ARG A 32 -11.33 -12.33 21.67
CA ARG A 32 -10.50 -13.54 21.89
C ARG A 32 -10.62 -14.60 20.79
N GLN A 33 -11.04 -14.20 19.58
CA GLN A 33 -11.09 -15.10 18.42
C GLN A 33 -9.74 -15.16 17.73
N ILE A 34 -8.79 -15.89 18.31
CA ILE A 34 -7.39 -15.94 17.87
C ILE A 34 -7.25 -16.50 16.45
N SER A 35 -7.97 -17.57 16.12
CA SER A 35 -7.92 -18.19 14.78
C SER A 35 -8.39 -17.22 13.69
N ALA A 36 -9.47 -16.48 13.95
CA ALA A 36 -10.03 -15.53 13.01
C ALA A 36 -9.13 -14.29 12.86
N HIS A 37 -8.57 -13.79 13.98
CA HIS A 37 -7.53 -12.75 13.97
C HIS A 37 -6.33 -13.15 13.11
N ARG A 38 -5.82 -14.39 13.26
CA ARG A 38 -4.69 -14.88 12.46
C ARG A 38 -4.99 -14.87 10.96
N ASN A 39 -6.18 -15.31 10.57
CA ASN A 39 -6.60 -15.28 9.16
C ASN A 39 -6.71 -13.84 8.63
N ALA A 40 -7.24 -12.90 9.43
CA ALA A 40 -7.28 -11.48 9.08
C ALA A 40 -5.88 -10.87 8.92
N MET A 41 -4.94 -11.21 9.81
CA MET A 41 -3.54 -10.75 9.71
C MET A 41 -2.82 -11.30 8.48
N LEU A 42 -3.09 -12.56 8.09
CA LEU A 42 -2.58 -13.13 6.84
C LEU A 42 -3.15 -12.40 5.62
N GLY A 43 -4.43 -12.04 5.64
CA GLY A 43 -5.07 -11.22 4.59
C GLY A 43 -4.48 -9.82 4.49
N ALA A 44 -4.25 -9.15 5.62
CA ALA A 44 -3.54 -7.87 5.67
C ALA A 44 -2.13 -7.98 5.08
N PHE A 45 -1.37 -9.01 5.48
CA PHE A 45 -0.01 -9.23 4.99
C PHE A 45 0.03 -9.45 3.47
N ALA A 46 -0.86 -10.30 2.94
CA ALA A 46 -0.97 -10.53 1.51
C ALA A 46 -1.34 -9.25 0.74
N SER A 47 -2.27 -8.46 1.26
CA SER A 47 -2.69 -7.19 0.66
C SER A 47 -1.54 -6.17 0.63
N SER A 48 -0.77 -6.06 1.73
CA SER A 48 0.42 -5.20 1.81
C SER A 48 1.55 -5.66 0.89
N ALA A 49 1.77 -6.97 0.76
CA ALA A 49 2.75 -7.50 -0.18
C ALA A 49 2.36 -7.17 -1.64
N LEU A 50 1.09 -7.33 -1.99
CA LEU A 50 0.59 -6.97 -3.31
C LEU A 50 0.68 -5.45 -3.57
N PHE A 51 0.37 -4.63 -2.56
CA PHE A 51 0.59 -3.19 -2.62
C PHE A 51 2.05 -2.86 -2.92
N LEU A 52 2.99 -3.49 -2.20
CA LEU A 52 4.41 -3.22 -2.38
C LEU A 52 4.86 -3.56 -3.81
N VAL A 53 4.43 -4.70 -4.35
CA VAL A 53 4.75 -5.10 -5.73
C VAL A 53 4.18 -4.09 -6.73
N SER A 54 2.90 -3.72 -6.61
CA SER A 54 2.27 -2.75 -7.52
C SER A 54 2.90 -1.35 -7.40
N TYR A 55 3.27 -0.94 -6.19
CA TYR A 55 3.97 0.31 -5.92
C TYR A 55 5.35 0.35 -6.57
N LEU A 56 6.16 -0.72 -6.43
CA LEU A 56 7.47 -0.80 -7.05
C LEU A 56 7.38 -0.78 -8.58
N ILE A 57 6.38 -1.45 -9.16
CA ILE A 57 6.14 -1.42 -10.61
C ILE A 57 5.78 0.00 -11.07
N TYR A 58 4.89 0.69 -10.35
CA TYR A 58 4.55 2.09 -10.64
C TYR A 58 5.78 2.99 -10.55
N HIS A 59 6.57 2.86 -9.49
CA HIS A 59 7.73 3.70 -9.24
C HIS A 59 8.86 3.45 -10.26
N ALA A 60 9.06 2.21 -10.67
CA ALA A 60 10.02 1.85 -11.72
C ALA A 60 9.62 2.45 -13.09
N GLN A 61 8.33 2.51 -13.41
CA GLN A 61 7.83 3.06 -14.67
C GLN A 61 7.67 4.59 -14.66
N ALA A 62 7.27 5.17 -13.53
CA ALA A 62 7.09 6.61 -13.37
C ALA A 62 8.42 7.38 -13.44
N GLY A 63 9.55 6.68 -13.24
CA GLY A 63 10.89 7.25 -13.25
C GLY A 63 11.14 8.18 -12.06
N SER A 64 12.39 8.62 -11.93
CA SER A 64 12.73 9.67 -10.95
C SER A 64 12.15 11.00 -11.44
N ARG A 65 11.35 11.68 -10.63
CA ARG A 65 10.97 13.07 -10.88
C ARG A 65 12.05 13.98 -10.29
N PRO A 66 12.97 14.52 -11.09
CA PRO A 66 13.98 15.43 -10.56
C PRO A 66 13.28 16.66 -9.98
N PHE A 67 13.83 17.17 -8.89
CA PHE A 67 13.39 18.42 -8.31
C PHE A 67 13.58 19.56 -9.32
N THR A 68 12.49 20.18 -9.77
CA THR A 68 12.50 21.25 -10.79
C THR A 68 12.69 22.65 -10.22
N GLY A 69 12.80 22.79 -8.89
CA GLY A 69 13.04 24.07 -8.25
C GLY A 69 14.38 24.68 -8.65
N GLN A 70 14.38 25.97 -8.95
CA GLN A 70 15.57 26.75 -9.31
C GLN A 70 15.93 27.73 -8.18
N GLY A 71 17.21 28.13 -8.09
CA GLY A 71 17.69 29.07 -7.07
C GLY A 71 18.01 28.41 -5.73
N ALA A 72 17.94 29.18 -4.64
CA ALA A 72 18.33 28.74 -3.29
C ALA A 72 17.59 27.47 -2.82
N ILE A 73 16.35 27.26 -3.27
CA ILE A 73 15.52 26.11 -2.89
C ILE A 73 16.03 24.76 -3.44
N ARG A 74 17.03 24.77 -4.35
CA ARG A 74 17.67 23.55 -4.85
C ARG A 74 18.78 23.03 -3.92
N TYR A 75 19.32 23.89 -3.04
CA TYR A 75 20.44 23.57 -2.15
C TYR A 75 20.02 23.33 -0.69
N VAL A 76 18.73 23.51 -0.39
CA VAL A 76 18.12 23.25 0.92
C VAL A 76 17.34 21.95 0.83
#